data_AF-A0A815J049-F1
#
_entry.id   AF-A0A815J049-F1
#
_cell.length_a   1.000
_cell.length_b   1.000
_cell.length_c   1.000
_cell.angle_alpha   90.00
_cell.angle_beta   90.00
_cell.angle_gamma   90.00
#
_symmetry.space_group_name_H-M   'P 1'
#
loop_
_entity.id
_entity.type
_entity.pdbx_description
1 polymer ?
#
loop_
_entity_poly.entity_id
_entity_poly.type
_entity_poly.pdbx_seq_one_letter_code
_entity_poly.pdbx_strand_id
1 'polypeptide(L)' 'MNTNTAIAEEAASVFSVKNKSNEEIIDMYRKYQTELDELQKRPEQELSEEDKTRKELVEGIVKFLQPHYEKAINSQ' A
#
# COMPACT_ATOMS: atom_id res chain seq x y z
N MET A 1 -15.33 -0.50 15.69
CA MET A 1 -14.78 -1.26 14.55
C MET A 1 -13.39 -0.71 14.32
N ASN A 2 -12.34 -1.51 14.54
CA ASN A 2 -10.95 -1.03 14.52
C ASN A 2 -10.50 -0.82 13.07
N THR A 3 -10.05 0.39 12.74
CA THR A 3 -9.51 0.78 11.42
C THR A 3 -8.40 -0.18 10.95
N ASN A 4 -7.65 -0.75 11.90
CA ASN A 4 -6.59 -1.73 11.66
C ASN A 4 -7.05 -3.02 10.98
N THR A 5 -8.30 -3.46 11.17
CA THR A 5 -8.81 -4.67 10.52
C THR A 5 -9.01 -4.43 9.02
N ALA A 6 -9.55 -3.28 8.64
CA ALA A 6 -9.83 -2.95 7.24
C ALA A 6 -8.56 -2.90 6.37
N ILE A 7 -7.48 -2.33 6.91
CA ILE A 7 -6.22 -2.18 6.17
C ILE A 7 -5.48 -3.52 6.10
N ALA A 8 -5.54 -4.34 7.16
CA ALA A 8 -4.98 -5.69 7.12
C ALA A 8 -5.72 -6.60 6.13
N GLU A 9 -7.03 -6.49 6.03
CA GLU A 9 -7.84 -7.19 5.01
C GLU A 9 -7.49 -6.68 3.59
N GLU A 10 -7.29 -5.37 3.43
CA GLU A 10 -6.84 -4.80 2.15
C GLU A 10 -5.44 -5.28 1.76
N ALA A 11 -4.52 -5.35 2.73
CA ALA A 11 -3.18 -5.89 2.55
C ALA A 11 -3.22 -7.37 2.12
N ALA A 12 -4.06 -8.19 2.75
CA ALA A 12 -4.25 -9.60 2.37
C ALA A 12 -4.73 -9.75 0.91
N SER A 13 -5.61 -8.85 0.46
CA SER A 13 -6.05 -8.78 -0.94
C SER A 13 -4.89 -8.39 -1.88
N VAL A 14 -4.00 -7.49 -1.45
CA VAL A 14 -2.78 -7.12 -2.17
C VAL A 14 -1.81 -8.28 -2.32
N PHE A 15 -1.61 -9.09 -1.27
CA PHE A 15 -0.72 -10.25 -1.32
C PHE A 15 -1.18 -11.34 -2.30
N SER A 16 -2.43 -11.25 -2.80
CA SER A 16 -2.96 -12.04 -3.92
C SER A 16 -2.73 -11.41 -5.31
N VAL A 17 -1.76 -10.50 -5.43
CA VAL A 17 -1.28 -9.85 -6.67
C VAL A 17 -1.04 -10.81 -7.85
N LYS A 18 -0.70 -12.09 -7.61
CA LYS A 18 -0.46 -13.07 -8.68
C LYS A 18 -1.67 -13.33 -9.59
N ASN A 19 -2.88 -13.03 -9.13
CA ASN A 19 -4.11 -13.18 -9.91
C ASN A 19 -4.60 -11.85 -10.51
N LYS A 20 -3.83 -10.77 -10.38
CA LYS A 20 -4.23 -9.41 -10.81
C LYS A 20 -3.59 -9.02 -12.14
N SER A 21 -4.32 -8.22 -12.90
CA SER A 21 -3.84 -7.68 -14.18
C SER A 21 -2.77 -6.62 -13.96
N ASN A 22 -1.93 -6.36 -14.97
CA ASN A 22 -0.91 -5.29 -14.90
C ASN A 22 -1.53 -3.92 -14.55
N GLU A 23 -2.68 -3.59 -15.12
CA GLU A 23 -3.42 -2.36 -14.80
C GLU A 23 -3.86 -2.30 -13.33
N GLU A 24 -4.37 -3.42 -12.78
CA GLU A 24 -4.74 -3.49 -11.36
C GLU A 24 -3.54 -3.31 -10.44
N ILE A 25 -2.40 -3.92 -10.80
CA ILE A 25 -1.15 -3.80 -10.03
C ILE A 25 -0.68 -2.34 -10.02
N ILE A 26 -0.76 -1.67 -11.17
CA ILE A 26 -0.42 -0.25 -11.31
C ILE A 26 -1.34 0.63 -10.46
N ASP A 27 -2.65 0.40 -10.52
CA ASP A 27 -3.63 1.19 -9.79
C ASP A 27 -3.47 1.01 -8.27
N MET A 28 -3.31 -0.23 -7.82
CA MET A 28 -3.05 -0.56 -6.43
C MET A 28 -1.75 0.08 -5.93
N TYR A 29 -0.65 -0.06 -6.68
CA TYR A 29 0.62 0.57 -6.30
C TYR A 29 0.46 2.09 -6.13
N ARG A 30 -0.20 2.76 -7.09
CA ARG A 30 -0.44 4.21 -7.02
C ARG A 30 -1.30 4.60 -5.82
N LYS A 31 -2.36 3.85 -5.53
CA LYS A 31 -3.24 4.08 -4.36
C LYS A 31 -2.42 4.05 -3.07
N TYR A 32 -1.70 2.96 -2.81
CA TYR A 32 -0.93 2.80 -1.59
C TYR A 32 0.28 3.72 -1.51
N GLN A 33 0.92 4.02 -2.64
CA GLN A 33 2.01 5.00 -2.70
C GLN A 33 1.51 6.41 -2.32
N THR A 34 0.30 6.77 -2.76
CA THR A 34 -0.32 8.05 -2.38
C THR A 34 -0.65 8.08 -0.90
N GLU A 35 -1.25 7.01 -0.36
CA GLU A 35 -1.55 6.91 1.07
C GLU A 35 -0.26 6.98 1.93
N LEU A 36 0.82 6.33 1.49
CA LEU A 36 2.11 6.41 2.17
C LEU A 36 2.67 7.83 2.20
N ASP A 37 2.59 8.54 1.07
CA ASP A 37 3.06 9.92 0.92
C ASP A 37 2.26 10.87 1.83
N GLU A 38 0.95 10.70 1.93
CA GLU A 38 0.10 11.46 2.86
C GLU A 38 0.48 11.20 4.32
N LEU A 39 0.71 9.94 4.69
CA LEU A 39 1.15 9.56 6.04
C LEU A 39 2.56 10.04 6.37
N GLN A 40 3.45 10.12 5.36
CA GLN A 40 4.81 10.65 5.51
C GLN A 40 4.86 12.18 5.58
N LYS A 41 3.92 12.87 4.93
CA LYS A 41 3.79 14.33 4.97
C LYS A 41 3.33 14.83 6.34
N ARG A 42 2.61 14.00 7.10
CA ARG A 42 2.18 14.32 8.45
C ARG A 42 3.38 14.21 9.41
N PRO A 43 3.63 15.24 10.24
CA PRO A 43 4.72 15.17 11.22
C PRO A 43 4.45 14.04 12.21
N GLU A 44 5.47 13.25 12.54
CA GLU A 44 5.36 12.09 13.44
C GLU A 44 4.82 12.43 14.84
N GLN A 45 4.87 13.72 15.19
CA GLN A 45 4.35 14.32 16.41
C GLN A 45 2.81 14.33 16.45
N GLU A 46 2.17 14.32 15.28
CA GLU A 46 0.71 14.26 15.11
C GLU A 46 0.22 12.85 14.73
N LEU A 47 1.14 11.91 14.45
CA LEU A 47 0.80 10.53 14.13
C LEU A 47 0.46 9.75 15.41
N SER A 48 -0.77 9.24 15.47
CA SER A 48 -1.15 8.28 16.51
C SER A 48 -0.38 6.95 16.33
N GLU A 49 -0.37 6.09 17.34
CA GLU A 49 0.20 4.73 17.17
C GLU A 49 -0.50 3.93 16.07
N GLU A 50 -1.78 4.22 15.83
CA GLU A 50 -2.54 3.66 14.70
C GLU A 50 -2.00 4.16 13.36
N ASP A 51 -1.72 5.47 13.22
CA ASP A 51 -1.14 6.00 12.00
C ASP A 51 0.28 5.46 11.74
N LYS A 52 1.07 5.25 12.80
CA LYS A 52 2.40 4.62 12.70
C LYS A 52 2.30 3.18 12.21
N THR A 53 1.40 2.40 12.81
CA THR A 53 1.13 1.01 12.40
C THR A 53 0.65 0.96 10.95
N ARG A 54 -0.25 1.88 10.58
CA ARG A 54 -0.75 2.03 9.21
C ARG A 54 0.38 2.37 8.24
N LYS A 55 1.23 3.33 8.59
CA LYS A 55 2.39 3.72 7.77
C LYS A 55 3.32 2.53 7.52
N GLU A 56 3.64 1.75 8.55
CA GLU A 56 4.47 0.54 8.39
C GLU A 56 3.81 -0.51 7.48
N LEU A 57 2.50 -0.71 7.64
CA LEU A 57 1.74 -1.65 6.81
C LEU A 57 1.69 -1.21 5.34
N VAL A 58 1.35 0.05 5.09
CA VAL A 58 1.28 0.63 3.75
C VAL A 58 2.67 0.64 3.09
N GLU A 59 3.72 0.95 3.85
CA GLU A 59 5.10 0.87 3.36
C GLU A 59 5.46 -0.57 2.93
N GLY A 60 5.05 -1.57 3.72
CA GLY A 60 5.22 -2.98 3.38
C GLY A 60 4.49 -3.36 2.09
N ILE A 61 3.25 -2.88 1.91
CA ILE A 61 2.45 -3.08 0.70
C ILE A 61 3.13 -2.45 -0.52
N VAL A 62 3.58 -1.20 -0.42
CA VAL A 62 4.27 -0.49 -1.50
C VAL A 62 5.54 -1.23 -1.90
N LYS A 63 6.39 -1.60 -0.94
CA LYS A 63 7.61 -2.39 -1.20
C LYS A 63 7.32 -3.73 -1.86
N PHE A 64 6.23 -4.38 -1.47
CA PHE A 64 5.80 -5.64 -2.08
C PHE A 64 5.29 -5.45 -3.51
N LEU A 65 4.49 -4.43 -3.77
CA LEU A 65 3.94 -4.14 -5.10
C LEU A 65 4.98 -3.55 -6.06
N GLN A 66 6.01 -2.86 -5.57
CA GLN A 66 7.03 -2.20 -6.39
C GLN A 66 7.63 -3.08 -7.51
N PRO A 67 8.18 -4.27 -7.26
CA PRO A 67 8.72 -5.11 -8.34
C PRO A 67 7.66 -5.61 -9.33
N HIS A 68 6.40 -5.75 -8.89
CA HIS A 68 5.29 -6.11 -9.76
C HIS A 68 4.85 -4.93 -10.62
N TYR A 69 4.81 -3.73 -10.04
CA TYR A 69 4.54 -2.46 -10.70
C TYR A 69 5.59 -2.18 -11.79
N GLU A 70 6.88 -2.29 -11.46
CA GLU A 70 7.98 -2.10 -12.41
C GLU A 70 7.86 -3.08 -13.59
N LYS A 71 7.53 -4.35 -13.33
CA LYS A 71 7.27 -5.30 -14.41
C LYS A 71 6.03 -4.95 -15.23
N ALA A 72 4.95 -4.52 -14.57
CA ALA A 72 3.69 -4.19 -15.21
C ALA A 72 3.84 -2.99 -16.18
N ILE A 73 4.57 -1.94 -15.80
CA ILE A 73 4.81 -0.77 -16.66
C ILE A 73 5.78 -1.05 -17.81
N ASN A 74 6.74 -1.97 -17.63
CA ASN A 74 7.72 -2.32 -18.66
C ASN A 74 7.22 -3.43 -19.62
N SER A 75 6.05 -4.02 -19.35
CA SER A 75 5.44 -5.07 -20.20
C SER A 75 4.35 -4.54 -21.16
N GLN A 76 4.19 -3.22 -21.28
CA GLN A 76 3.32 -2.56 -22.27
C GLN A 76 4.10 -2.19 -23.54
#